data_AF-A0A8C2YYL4-F1
#
_entry.id   AF-A0A8C2YYL4-F1
#
_cell.length_a   1.000
_cell.length_b   1.000
_cell.length_c   1.000
_cell.angle_alpha   90.00
_cell.angle_beta   90.00
_cell.angle_gamma   90.00
#
_symmetry.space_group_name_H-M   'P 1'
#
loop_
_entity.id
_entity.type
_entity.pdbx_description
1 polymer ?
#
loop_
_entity_poly.entity_id
_entity_poly.type
_entity_poly.pdbx_seq_one_letter_code
_entity_poly.pdbx_strand_id
1 'polypeptide(L)'
;MEDTSCDRKEVLQELVGNVQNYWVSEGTFGRIRARNNAVYVIYDYIYHNVSGALQCKKPDQKVKAYLKADLPKRLHFANSRRIEDVNVLVEPKWLFERYACRPPSGVPIPTPPHGYDNDAESMHAMFVSYGPGFQYKTEIEPFSNIELYNLMCDVMQISPADNNGTHGSMNHLLRWPFYTPAPPAERSDPVQCPLVSLDPEDPLGCSCPVDHVHTKRSRSHMPFGRPRVLQPDQSYCVLHQEGFISGYSHAALMPLWSSFTVPKPRNVDPLPPVTADCLRPDVRLRPSQSPRCDQYDGAGNLTHAFLYSPELNETADQRFDALLMSNVVPMYPEFKKVWDFFLGSLLKKYASLHHGVNVVTGPAFDFNHDGQSDTREQLQQFVPGTNISVPTHFFAVLTSCSDSASPVSGCAGGLQTASFLLPHRPDNSESCKSTQAEAHWVEDLVWFHQSRVRDVEWITGLDFYQGSNRPIVDLLRMKTRPTAAIHRKQ
;
A
#
# COMPACT_ATOMS: atom_id res chain seq x y z
N MET A 1 1.29 18.72 -20.65
CA MET A 1 1.24 20.11 -20.15
C MET A 1 -0.22 20.45 -19.89
N GLU A 2 -0.54 21.22 -18.84
CA GLU A 2 -1.92 21.54 -18.45
C GLU A 2 -2.25 23.02 -18.67
N ASP A 3 -3.54 23.32 -18.89
CA ASP A 3 -4.05 24.69 -19.00
C ASP A 3 -4.44 25.24 -17.61
N THR A 4 -4.00 26.46 -17.27
CA THR A 4 -4.16 27.07 -15.96
C THR A 4 -4.84 28.44 -16.05
N SER A 5 -5.67 28.78 -15.05
CA SER A 5 -6.48 30.01 -15.05
C SER A 5 -6.56 30.64 -13.66
N CYS A 6 -6.54 31.98 -13.62
CA CYS A 6 -6.78 32.77 -12.40
C CYS A 6 -8.19 32.58 -11.79
N ASP A 7 -9.13 32.04 -12.57
CA ASP A 7 -10.49 31.73 -12.13
C ASP A 7 -10.58 30.33 -11.48
N ARG A 8 -9.59 29.47 -11.71
CA ARG A 8 -9.50 28.11 -11.15
C ARG A 8 -8.41 28.06 -10.08
N LYS A 9 -8.73 28.58 -8.89
CA LYS A 9 -7.79 28.60 -7.75
C LYS A 9 -8.47 28.31 -6.43
N GLU A 10 -7.71 27.70 -5.52
CA GLU A 10 -8.04 27.59 -4.11
C GLU A 10 -7.09 28.48 -3.31
N VAL A 11 -7.69 29.33 -2.46
CA VAL A 11 -6.94 30.36 -1.72
C VAL A 11 -6.81 29.95 -0.26
N LEU A 12 -5.58 29.76 0.21
CA LEU A 12 -5.27 29.36 1.58
C LEU A 12 -5.93 30.30 2.61
N GLN A 13 -5.80 31.62 2.43
CA GLN A 13 -6.40 32.61 3.34
C GLN A 13 -7.92 32.44 3.51
N GLU A 14 -8.62 32.02 2.45
CA GLU A 14 -10.06 31.80 2.50
C GLU A 14 -10.43 30.50 3.24
N LEU A 15 -9.54 29.51 3.21
CA LEU A 15 -9.75 28.21 3.86
C LEU A 15 -9.38 28.23 5.35
N VAL A 16 -8.31 28.92 5.74
CA VAL A 16 -7.75 28.89 7.12
C VAL A 16 -7.64 30.25 7.82
N GLY A 17 -8.00 31.36 7.17
CA GLY A 17 -7.95 32.69 7.77
C GLY A 17 -6.54 33.31 7.75
N ASN A 18 -5.99 33.66 8.92
CA ASN A 18 -4.73 34.40 8.99
C ASN A 18 -3.52 33.54 8.58
N VAL A 19 -2.93 33.87 7.42
CA VAL A 19 -1.78 33.14 6.85
C VAL A 19 -0.45 33.88 6.99
N GLN A 20 -0.36 34.99 7.72
CA GLN A 20 0.86 35.83 7.77
C GLN A 20 2.08 35.09 8.32
N ASN A 21 1.87 34.09 9.17
CA ASN A 21 2.92 33.34 9.86
C ASN A 21 3.51 32.18 9.03
N TYR A 22 3.07 32.00 7.78
CA TYR A 22 3.51 30.89 6.93
C TYR A 22 4.37 31.36 5.74
N TRP A 23 5.31 30.52 5.32
CA TRP A 23 5.83 30.50 3.97
C TRP A 23 5.02 29.50 3.17
N VAL A 24 4.56 29.92 1.99
CA VAL A 24 3.70 29.12 1.12
C VAL A 24 4.36 29.09 -0.25
N SER A 25 4.68 27.89 -0.72
CA SER A 25 4.95 27.65 -2.14
C SER A 25 3.60 27.48 -2.82
N GLU A 26 3.29 28.35 -3.78
CA GLU A 26 2.03 28.41 -4.53
C GLU A 26 2.17 27.68 -5.88
N GLY A 27 1.04 27.46 -6.57
CA GLY A 27 0.99 26.88 -7.92
C GLY A 27 0.28 25.53 -7.99
N THR A 28 0.77 24.63 -8.85
CA THR A 28 0.16 23.31 -9.12
C THR A 28 0.43 22.25 -8.04
N PHE A 29 1.31 22.56 -7.08
CA PHE A 29 1.61 21.73 -5.92
C PHE A 29 2.05 22.66 -4.79
N GLY A 30 1.22 22.73 -3.74
CA GLY A 30 1.45 23.64 -2.63
C GLY A 30 2.35 23.05 -1.56
N ARG A 31 3.13 23.90 -0.89
CA ARG A 31 3.94 23.49 0.29
C ARG A 31 3.91 24.59 1.34
N ILE A 32 3.73 24.22 2.61
CA ILE A 32 3.54 25.18 3.70
C ILE A 32 4.52 24.88 4.82
N ARG A 33 5.25 25.90 5.28
CA ARG A 33 6.06 25.87 6.50
C ARG A 33 5.86 27.12 7.35
N ALA A 34 6.10 27.03 8.66
CA ALA A 34 6.11 28.21 9.52
C ALA A 34 7.25 29.17 9.15
N ARG A 35 7.03 30.48 9.37
CA ARG A 35 8.07 31.50 9.24
C ARG A 35 9.06 31.49 10.39
N ASN A 36 8.60 31.15 11.59
CA ASN A 36 9.43 31.17 12.79
C ASN A 36 9.83 29.73 13.16
N ASN A 37 11.13 29.44 13.28
CA ASN A 37 11.68 28.09 13.43
C ASN A 37 11.71 27.60 14.90
N ALA A 38 10.72 27.91 15.74
CA ALA A 38 10.68 27.34 17.10
C ALA A 38 10.28 25.84 17.02
N VAL A 39 11.27 24.98 16.78
CA VAL A 39 11.20 23.64 16.14
C VAL A 39 10.25 22.61 16.77
N TYR A 40 9.72 22.76 17.99
CA TYR A 40 8.94 21.69 18.63
C TYR A 40 7.44 21.98 18.85
N VAL A 41 7.06 23.24 19.00
CA VAL A 41 5.62 23.62 19.20
C VAL A 41 4.88 23.64 17.85
N ILE A 42 5.61 23.58 16.74
CA ILE A 42 5.10 23.86 15.40
C ILE A 42 4.49 22.64 14.73
N TYR A 43 4.99 21.42 14.96
CA TYR A 43 4.45 20.24 14.28
C TYR A 43 3.00 19.97 14.71
N ASP A 44 2.74 19.96 16.02
CA ASP A 44 1.39 19.77 16.57
C ASP A 44 0.46 20.94 16.19
N TYR A 45 1.00 22.17 16.20
CA TYR A 45 0.27 23.36 15.77
C TYR A 45 -0.06 23.36 14.27
N ILE A 46 0.86 22.94 13.39
CA ILE A 46 0.64 22.88 11.93
C ILE A 46 -0.28 21.71 11.59
N TYR A 47 -0.12 20.56 12.25
CA TYR A 47 -0.97 19.39 12.07
C TYR A 47 -2.43 19.71 12.42
N HIS A 48 -2.68 20.23 13.63
CA HIS A 48 -4.03 20.52 14.09
C HIS A 48 -4.62 21.78 13.45
N ASN A 49 -3.83 22.83 13.19
CA ASN A 49 -4.37 24.12 12.73
C ASN A 49 -4.23 24.38 11.23
N VAL A 50 -3.41 23.66 10.47
CA VAL A 50 -3.24 23.89 9.02
C VAL A 50 -3.66 22.69 8.20
N SER A 51 -3.09 21.49 8.38
CA SER A 51 -3.50 20.33 7.56
C SER A 51 -4.94 19.90 7.90
N GLY A 52 -5.27 19.75 9.19
CA GLY A 52 -6.64 19.48 9.61
C GLY A 52 -7.62 20.59 9.22
N ALA A 53 -7.19 21.86 9.32
CA ALA A 53 -8.02 23.00 8.93
C ALA A 53 -8.13 23.18 7.40
N LEU A 54 -7.30 22.54 6.59
CA LEU A 54 -7.44 22.53 5.14
C LEU A 54 -8.33 21.39 4.65
N GLN A 55 -8.65 20.43 5.52
CA GLN A 55 -9.37 19.23 5.12
C GLN A 55 -10.87 19.51 5.06
N CYS A 56 -11.49 19.21 3.90
CA CYS A 56 -12.94 19.16 3.71
C CYS A 56 -13.70 20.45 4.04
N LYS A 57 -13.14 21.63 3.74
CA LYS A 57 -13.80 22.92 4.01
C LYS A 57 -14.91 23.24 3.03
N LYS A 58 -14.84 22.73 1.80
CA LYS A 58 -15.86 22.88 0.75
C LYS A 58 -16.13 21.51 0.12
N PRO A 59 -17.39 21.19 -0.26
CA PRO A 59 -17.72 19.91 -0.90
C PRO A 59 -16.91 19.61 -2.18
N ASP A 60 -16.66 20.65 -2.98
CA ASP A 60 -15.95 20.55 -4.27
C ASP A 60 -14.51 21.10 -4.18
N GLN A 61 -13.90 21.06 -3.00
CA GLN A 61 -12.55 21.58 -2.77
C GLN A 61 -11.53 20.93 -3.72
N LYS A 62 -10.73 21.75 -4.40
CA LYS A 62 -9.79 21.33 -5.46
C LYS A 62 -8.36 21.13 -5.01
N VAL A 63 -8.16 21.17 -3.71
CA VAL A 63 -6.89 20.94 -3.05
C VAL A 63 -7.06 19.97 -1.90
N LYS A 64 -6.03 19.21 -1.58
CA LYS A 64 -6.01 18.35 -0.39
C LYS A 64 -4.65 18.45 0.30
N ALA A 65 -4.69 18.74 1.60
CA ALA A 65 -3.49 18.92 2.39
C ALA A 65 -3.11 17.62 3.09
N TYR A 66 -1.81 17.35 3.11
CA TYR A 66 -1.22 16.16 3.72
C TYR A 66 -0.01 16.58 4.54
N LEU A 67 0.19 15.91 5.68
CA LEU A 67 1.54 15.83 6.18
C LEU A 67 2.38 15.04 5.19
N LYS A 68 3.67 15.36 5.06
CA LYS A 68 4.57 14.63 4.15
C LYS A 68 4.58 13.11 4.40
N ALA A 69 4.40 12.69 5.66
CA ALA A 69 4.35 11.27 6.03
C ALA A 69 3.07 10.55 5.55
N ASP A 70 1.98 11.30 5.34
CA ASP A 70 0.66 10.80 4.95
C ASP A 70 0.41 10.88 3.43
N LEU A 71 1.34 11.46 2.66
CA LEU A 71 1.27 11.45 1.20
C LEU A 71 1.29 10.01 0.67
N PRO A 72 0.62 9.72 -0.47
CA PRO A 72 0.72 8.42 -1.12
C PRO A 72 2.18 8.01 -1.32
N LYS A 73 2.54 6.82 -0.82
CA LYS A 73 3.93 6.34 -0.82
C LYS A 73 4.54 6.22 -2.21
N ARG A 74 3.71 6.05 -3.27
CA ARG A 74 4.17 6.06 -4.67
C ARG A 74 4.87 7.37 -5.09
N LEU A 75 4.60 8.48 -4.40
CA LEU A 75 5.22 9.77 -4.69
C LEU A 75 6.69 9.84 -4.21
N HIS A 76 7.08 9.02 -3.24
CA HIS A 76 8.42 9.06 -2.60
C HIS A 76 8.86 10.48 -2.21
N PHE A 77 7.91 11.30 -1.74
CA PHE A 77 8.08 12.74 -1.52
C PHE A 77 7.95 13.11 -0.03
N ALA A 78 8.77 12.49 0.82
CA ALA A 78 8.75 12.74 2.26
C ALA A 78 10.14 12.82 2.92
N ASN A 79 11.07 11.92 2.56
CA ASN A 79 12.37 11.79 3.20
C ASN A 79 13.40 12.84 2.74
N SER A 80 13.10 14.11 3.01
CA SER A 80 14.07 15.19 2.89
C SER A 80 13.68 16.33 3.82
N ARG A 81 14.65 16.86 4.56
CA ARG A 81 14.46 18.10 5.34
C ARG A 81 14.05 19.32 4.50
N ARG A 82 14.21 19.25 3.17
CA ARG A 82 13.84 20.32 2.23
C ARG A 82 12.38 20.24 1.78
N ILE A 83 11.71 19.12 2.04
CA ILE A 83 10.28 18.95 1.82
C ILE A 83 9.59 19.44 3.10
N GLU A 84 8.76 20.46 2.94
CA GLU A 84 7.98 21.04 4.03
C GLU A 84 7.01 20.01 4.63
N ASP A 85 6.66 20.19 5.91
CA ASP A 85 5.84 19.23 6.63
C ASP A 85 4.41 19.13 6.07
N VAL A 86 3.86 20.23 5.53
CA VAL A 86 2.54 20.23 4.87
C VAL A 86 2.70 20.41 3.36
N ASN A 87 2.11 19.47 2.63
CA ASN A 87 2.07 19.42 1.18
C ASN A 87 0.61 19.49 0.74
N VAL A 88 0.33 20.20 -0.35
CA VAL A 88 -1.02 20.43 -0.85
C VAL A 88 -1.09 19.94 -2.27
N LEU A 89 -1.76 18.79 -2.45
CA LEU A 89 -2.06 18.26 -3.78
C LEU A 89 -3.17 19.10 -4.40
N VAL A 90 -3.03 19.42 -5.67
CA VAL A 90 -3.96 20.28 -6.43
C VAL A 90 -4.53 19.47 -7.57
N GLU A 91 -5.84 19.54 -7.78
CA GLU A 91 -6.47 18.93 -8.96
C GLU A 91 -5.92 19.59 -10.25
N PRO A 92 -5.71 18.83 -11.34
CA PRO A 92 -5.29 19.39 -12.61
C PRO A 92 -6.17 20.58 -13.04
N LYS A 93 -5.55 21.57 -13.67
CA LYS A 93 -6.15 22.85 -14.11
C LYS A 93 -6.43 23.87 -13.01
N TRP A 94 -6.29 23.49 -11.74
CA TRP A 94 -6.42 24.38 -10.59
C TRP A 94 -5.07 24.82 -10.05
N LEU A 95 -5.07 25.91 -9.28
CA LEU A 95 -3.90 26.45 -8.61
C LEU A 95 -4.15 26.59 -7.11
N PHE A 96 -3.11 26.41 -6.31
CA PHE A 96 -3.11 26.71 -4.89
C PHE A 96 -2.37 28.02 -4.64
N GLU A 97 -3.07 29.00 -4.09
CA GLU A 97 -2.55 30.35 -3.88
C GLU A 97 -2.68 30.73 -2.40
N ARG A 98 -1.74 31.50 -1.87
CA ARG A 98 -1.77 31.97 -0.47
C ARG A 98 -2.83 33.04 -0.29
N TYR A 99 -2.90 33.97 -1.23
CA TYR A 99 -3.82 35.10 -1.26
C TYR A 99 -4.62 35.09 -2.56
N ALA A 100 -5.83 35.65 -2.53
CA ALA A 100 -6.61 35.80 -3.75
C ALA A 100 -5.80 36.61 -4.77
N CYS A 101 -5.53 36.04 -5.95
CA CYS A 101 -4.85 36.79 -7.00
C CYS A 101 -5.67 38.04 -7.32
N ARG A 102 -5.16 39.21 -6.97
CA ARG A 102 -5.61 40.49 -7.50
C ARG A 102 -4.62 40.88 -8.59
N PRO A 103 -4.84 40.49 -9.85
CA PRO A 103 -4.01 41.03 -10.91
C PRO A 103 -4.12 42.56 -10.86
N PRO A 104 -3.00 43.29 -10.89
CA PRO A 104 -3.04 44.69 -11.32
C PRO A 104 -3.75 44.69 -12.67
N SER A 105 -4.76 45.55 -12.81
CA SER A 105 -5.65 45.65 -13.97
C SER A 105 -4.96 45.29 -15.30
N GLY A 106 -5.29 44.12 -15.87
CA GLY A 106 -4.97 43.75 -17.24
C GLY A 106 -3.71 42.92 -17.51
N VAL A 107 -2.93 42.48 -16.50
CA VAL A 107 -1.74 41.63 -16.73
C VAL A 107 -2.06 40.14 -16.45
N PRO A 108 -1.97 39.24 -17.44
CA PRO A 108 -2.07 37.80 -17.21
C PRO A 108 -0.88 37.33 -16.35
N ILE A 109 -1.16 36.61 -15.27
CA ILE A 109 -0.12 35.99 -14.44
C ILE A 109 0.34 34.72 -15.18
N PRO A 110 1.64 34.55 -15.49
CA PRO A 110 2.15 33.28 -16.01
C PRO A 110 1.92 32.22 -14.94
N THR A 111 1.04 31.27 -15.24
CA THR A 111 0.68 30.20 -14.31
C THR A 111 1.46 28.94 -14.69
N PRO A 112 2.11 28.26 -13.73
CA PRO A 112 2.94 27.10 -14.04
C PRO A 112 2.05 26.00 -14.62
N PRO A 113 2.34 25.51 -15.83
CA PRO A 113 1.44 24.59 -16.53
C PRO A 113 1.68 23.10 -16.14
N HIS A 114 2.52 22.85 -15.14
CA HIS A 114 2.95 21.52 -14.73
C HIS A 114 3.40 21.47 -13.26
N GLY A 115 3.50 20.27 -12.71
CA GLY A 115 3.91 20.01 -11.32
C GLY A 115 2.82 19.36 -10.48
N TYR A 116 1.68 19.01 -11.08
CA TYR A 116 0.63 18.20 -10.48
C TYR A 116 1.11 16.77 -10.19
N ASP A 117 0.20 15.94 -9.68
CA ASP A 117 0.39 14.50 -9.55
C ASP A 117 0.95 13.89 -10.84
N ASN A 118 2.00 13.09 -10.72
CA ASN A 118 2.65 12.44 -11.86
C ASN A 118 1.79 11.38 -12.54
N ASP A 119 0.69 10.94 -11.91
CA ASP A 119 -0.28 10.06 -12.54
C ASP A 119 -1.28 10.81 -13.46
N ALA A 120 -1.37 12.14 -13.36
CA ALA A 120 -2.19 12.92 -14.27
C ALA A 120 -1.67 12.81 -15.71
N GLU A 121 -2.55 12.47 -16.65
CA GLU A 121 -2.20 12.27 -18.07
C GLU A 121 -1.45 13.46 -18.68
N SER A 122 -1.84 14.69 -18.31
CA SER A 122 -1.17 15.90 -18.76
C SER A 122 0.27 16.04 -18.24
N MET A 123 0.68 15.30 -17.22
CA MET A 123 2.04 15.29 -16.67
C MET A 123 2.94 14.21 -17.27
N HIS A 124 2.41 13.33 -18.13
CA HIS A 124 3.20 12.28 -18.77
C HIS A 124 4.18 12.86 -19.79
N ALA A 125 5.35 12.24 -19.90
CA ALA A 125 6.43 12.67 -20.78
C ALA A 125 6.61 11.70 -21.96
N MET A 126 7.08 12.22 -23.09
CA MET A 126 7.44 11.38 -24.24
C MET A 126 8.79 10.71 -24.05
N PHE A 127 8.93 9.49 -24.56
CA PHE A 127 10.20 8.79 -24.69
C PHE A 127 10.31 8.14 -26.06
N VAL A 128 11.42 8.37 -26.75
CA VAL A 128 11.77 7.73 -28.02
C VAL A 128 13.23 7.32 -27.96
N SER A 129 13.52 6.06 -28.28
CA SER A 129 14.88 5.56 -28.41
C SER A 129 15.17 5.16 -29.84
N TYR A 130 16.37 5.48 -30.33
CA TYR A 130 16.84 5.11 -31.65
C TYR A 130 18.35 4.87 -31.59
N GLY A 131 18.78 3.73 -32.11
CA GLY A 131 20.20 3.37 -32.14
C GLY A 131 20.40 1.86 -32.31
N PRO A 132 21.65 1.42 -32.53
CA PRO A 132 21.98 0.02 -32.77
C PRO A 132 21.63 -0.90 -31.59
N GLY A 133 21.68 -0.39 -30.35
CA GLY A 133 21.37 -1.15 -29.14
C GLY A 133 19.87 -1.36 -28.89
N PHE A 134 18.99 -0.57 -29.53
CA PHE A 134 17.55 -0.61 -29.27
C PHE A 134 16.79 -1.49 -30.26
N GLN A 135 15.71 -2.12 -29.79
CA GLN A 135 14.77 -2.85 -30.64
C GLN A 135 14.18 -1.93 -31.72
N TYR A 136 13.83 -2.51 -32.88
CA TYR A 136 13.31 -1.75 -34.03
C TYR A 136 11.80 -1.84 -34.12
N LYS A 137 11.12 -0.70 -34.37
CA LYS A 137 9.65 -0.61 -34.52
C LYS A 137 8.92 -1.27 -33.36
N THR A 138 9.35 -0.96 -32.15
CA THR A 138 8.77 -1.53 -30.92
C THR A 138 8.08 -0.43 -30.13
N GLU A 139 6.80 -0.63 -29.89
CA GLU A 139 6.04 0.12 -28.89
C GLU A 139 6.16 -0.60 -27.54
N ILE A 140 6.29 0.17 -26.46
CA ILE A 140 6.47 -0.36 -25.11
C ILE A 140 5.42 0.22 -24.18
N GLU A 141 5.13 -0.51 -23.11
CA GLU A 141 4.28 -0.02 -22.02
C GLU A 141 4.91 1.20 -21.31
N PRO A 142 4.10 2.04 -20.65
CA PRO A 142 4.62 3.13 -19.84
C PRO A 142 5.59 2.65 -18.75
N PHE A 143 6.60 3.47 -18.46
CA PHE A 143 7.60 3.23 -17.43
C PHE A 143 7.98 4.54 -16.73
N SER A 144 8.58 4.46 -15.54
CA SER A 144 9.02 5.64 -14.78
C SER A 144 10.39 6.13 -15.26
N ASN A 145 10.57 7.45 -15.36
CA ASN A 145 11.84 8.03 -15.82
C ASN A 145 13.06 7.67 -14.95
N ILE A 146 12.87 7.24 -13.71
CA ILE A 146 13.93 6.73 -12.83
C ILE A 146 14.65 5.50 -13.41
N GLU A 147 14.00 4.76 -14.31
CA GLU A 147 14.59 3.58 -14.97
C GLU A 147 15.62 3.96 -16.05
N LEU A 148 15.61 5.22 -16.52
CA LEU A 148 16.46 5.68 -17.62
C LEU A 148 17.95 5.65 -17.27
N TYR A 149 18.32 5.86 -16.00
CA TYR A 149 19.72 5.86 -15.59
C TYR A 149 20.38 4.49 -15.82
N ASN A 150 19.74 3.42 -15.36
CA ASN A 150 20.21 2.04 -15.60
C ASN A 150 20.26 1.73 -17.10
N LEU A 151 19.23 2.13 -17.87
CA LEU A 151 19.19 1.94 -19.31
C LEU A 151 20.36 2.63 -20.02
N MET A 152 20.70 3.87 -19.64
CA MET A 152 21.84 4.60 -20.21
C MET A 152 23.16 3.91 -19.87
N CYS A 153 23.32 3.43 -18.62
CA CYS A 153 24.49 2.65 -18.22
C CYS A 153 24.63 1.35 -19.04
N ASP A 154 23.53 0.64 -19.30
CA ASP A 154 23.54 -0.58 -20.12
C ASP A 154 23.91 -0.29 -21.58
N VAL A 155 23.40 0.81 -22.16
CA VAL A 155 23.77 1.24 -23.53
C VAL A 155 25.25 1.60 -23.62
N MET A 156 25.80 2.21 -22.58
CA MET A 156 27.23 2.55 -22.47
C MET A 156 28.11 1.37 -22.00
N GLN A 157 27.51 0.26 -21.60
CA GLN A 157 28.18 -0.91 -21.03
C GLN A 157 29.04 -0.60 -19.79
N ILE A 158 28.49 0.22 -18.90
CA ILE A 158 29.11 0.58 -17.62
C ILE A 158 28.21 0.18 -16.44
N SER A 159 28.81 0.03 -15.27
CA SER A 159 28.05 -0.24 -14.04
C SER A 159 27.35 1.05 -13.55
N PRO A 160 26.04 1.00 -13.24
CA PRO A 160 25.35 2.13 -12.62
C PRO A 160 25.78 2.31 -11.15
N ALA A 161 25.72 3.54 -10.64
CA ALA A 161 25.76 3.81 -9.20
C ALA A 161 24.41 3.45 -8.54
N ASP A 162 24.37 3.40 -7.21
CA ASP A 162 23.13 3.16 -6.46
C ASP A 162 22.04 4.18 -6.82
N ASN A 163 20.86 3.67 -7.17
CA ASN A 163 19.73 4.48 -7.63
C ASN A 163 18.40 3.76 -7.37
N ASN A 164 17.29 4.46 -7.60
CA ASN A 164 15.93 3.93 -7.37
C ASN A 164 15.34 3.14 -8.56
N GLY A 165 16.01 3.10 -9.71
CA GLY A 165 15.59 2.28 -10.84
C GLY A 165 15.83 0.79 -10.57
N THR A 166 15.01 -0.07 -11.17
CA THR A 166 15.13 -1.52 -11.05
C THR A 166 15.93 -2.06 -12.24
N HIS A 167 17.23 -2.29 -12.05
CA HIS A 167 18.14 -2.71 -13.11
C HIS A 167 17.65 -4.01 -13.78
N GLY A 168 17.48 -3.98 -15.11
CA GLY A 168 16.90 -5.07 -15.89
C GLY A 168 15.43 -4.91 -16.26
N SER A 169 14.67 -3.99 -15.62
CA SER A 169 13.26 -3.72 -15.96
C SER A 169 13.08 -3.27 -17.43
N MET A 170 14.06 -2.55 -17.96
CA MET A 170 14.09 -2.00 -19.32
C MET A 170 14.82 -2.88 -20.34
N ASN A 171 15.23 -4.11 -19.97
CA ASN A 171 15.98 -5.00 -20.89
C ASN A 171 15.22 -5.31 -22.18
N HIS A 172 13.89 -5.29 -22.15
CA HIS A 172 13.03 -5.52 -23.31
C HIS A 172 13.16 -4.43 -24.40
N LEU A 173 13.74 -3.26 -24.09
CA LEU A 173 14.05 -2.22 -25.09
C LEU A 173 15.34 -2.51 -25.85
N LEU A 174 16.23 -3.32 -25.28
CA LEU A 174 17.56 -3.57 -25.82
C LEU A 174 17.52 -4.82 -26.70
N ARG A 175 18.25 -4.78 -27.83
CA ARG A 175 18.50 -6.00 -28.62
C ARG A 175 19.33 -6.96 -27.80
N TRP A 176 20.42 -6.44 -27.22
CA TRP A 176 21.46 -7.22 -26.56
C TRP A 176 21.63 -6.64 -25.15
N PRO A 177 20.88 -7.13 -24.14
CA PRO A 177 20.96 -6.60 -22.78
C PRO A 177 22.37 -6.79 -22.18
N PHE A 178 22.93 -5.72 -21.61
CA PHE A 178 24.25 -5.76 -20.95
C PHE A 178 24.18 -6.44 -19.57
N TYR A 179 23.08 -6.23 -18.85
CA TYR A 179 22.85 -6.78 -17.52
C TYR A 179 21.82 -7.91 -17.54
N THR A 180 22.09 -9.01 -16.82
CA THR A 180 21.15 -10.11 -16.60
C THR A 180 20.69 -10.12 -15.14
N PRO A 181 19.43 -9.76 -14.85
CA PRO A 181 18.93 -9.71 -13.48
C PRO A 181 18.79 -11.12 -12.89
N ALA A 182 19.00 -11.22 -11.57
CA ALA A 182 18.73 -12.40 -10.76
C ALA A 182 17.78 -12.04 -9.60
N PRO A 183 16.98 -12.97 -9.06
CA PRO A 183 16.15 -12.70 -7.90
C PRO A 183 17.05 -12.45 -6.67
N PRO A 184 16.67 -11.53 -5.76
CA PRO A 184 17.44 -11.33 -4.54
C PRO A 184 17.40 -12.60 -3.68
N ALA A 185 18.54 -12.96 -3.09
CA ALA A 185 18.61 -14.07 -2.16
C ALA A 185 17.81 -13.76 -0.90
N GLU A 186 17.01 -14.74 -0.47
CA GLU A 186 16.31 -14.68 0.82
C GLU A 186 17.34 -14.62 1.96
N ARG A 187 17.12 -13.72 2.92
CA ARG A 187 18.05 -13.52 4.05
C ARG A 187 17.59 -14.20 5.34
N SER A 188 16.31 -14.51 5.43
CA SER A 188 15.73 -15.23 6.55
C SER A 188 14.86 -16.37 6.01
N ASP A 189 15.29 -17.61 6.27
CA ASP A 189 14.52 -18.79 5.92
C ASP A 189 13.42 -19.08 6.97
N PRO A 190 12.26 -19.60 6.56
CA PRO A 190 11.18 -19.91 7.48
C PRO A 190 11.55 -21.06 8.40
N VAL A 191 11.33 -20.87 9.70
CA VAL A 191 11.42 -21.94 10.69
C VAL A 191 10.15 -22.80 10.68
N GLN A 192 10.18 -23.94 11.38
CA GLN A 192 9.02 -24.82 11.51
C GLN A 192 8.11 -24.38 12.67
N CYS A 193 6.80 -24.40 12.42
CA CYS A 193 5.74 -24.30 13.44
C CYS A 193 4.95 -25.62 13.47
N PRO A 194 5.49 -26.67 14.11
CA PRO A 194 4.88 -27.99 14.10
C PRO A 194 3.59 -28.00 14.92
N LEU A 195 2.62 -28.80 14.46
CA LEU A 195 1.43 -29.10 15.25
C LEU A 195 1.79 -30.21 16.23
N VAL A 196 1.92 -29.87 17.52
CA VAL A 196 2.28 -30.82 18.58
C VAL A 196 1.04 -31.33 19.32
N SER A 197 0.08 -30.44 19.57
CA SER A 197 -1.19 -30.72 20.26
C SER A 197 -2.34 -30.05 19.51
N LEU A 198 -3.55 -30.61 19.65
CA LEU A 198 -4.80 -29.97 19.20
C LEU A 198 -5.40 -29.08 20.30
N ASP A 199 -4.97 -29.26 21.54
CA ASP A 199 -5.38 -28.46 22.69
C ASP A 199 -4.35 -27.34 22.94
N PRO A 200 -4.79 -26.08 23.08
CA PRO A 200 -3.90 -24.96 23.36
C PRO A 200 -3.34 -25.04 24.79
N GLU A 201 -2.06 -24.70 24.96
CA GLU A 201 -1.41 -24.63 26.28
C GLU A 201 -1.98 -23.52 27.17
N ASP A 202 -2.46 -22.43 26.56
CA ASP A 202 -3.07 -21.26 27.21
C ASP A 202 -4.21 -20.77 26.31
N PRO A 203 -5.42 -20.46 26.85
CA PRO A 203 -6.52 -19.91 26.07
C PRO A 203 -6.26 -18.48 25.53
N LEU A 204 -5.17 -17.82 25.95
CA LEU A 204 -4.76 -16.46 25.58
C LEU A 204 -5.81 -15.38 25.89
N GLY A 205 -6.66 -15.64 26.89
CA GLY A 205 -7.80 -14.77 27.22
C GLY A 205 -8.89 -14.77 26.14
N CYS A 206 -8.81 -15.66 25.15
CA CYS A 206 -9.74 -15.75 24.04
C CYS A 206 -10.87 -16.73 24.34
N SER A 207 -12.04 -16.48 23.73
CA SER A 207 -13.20 -17.36 23.83
C SER A 207 -13.76 -17.62 22.44
N CYS A 208 -14.08 -18.88 22.15
CA CYS A 208 -14.87 -19.25 21.00
C CYS A 208 -15.68 -20.51 21.31
N PRO A 209 -17.02 -20.46 21.23
CA PRO A 209 -17.91 -21.54 21.69
C PRO A 209 -18.01 -22.76 20.76
N VAL A 210 -17.02 -23.04 19.89
CA VAL A 210 -17.09 -24.11 18.88
C VAL A 210 -15.93 -25.11 19.03
N ASP A 211 -16.26 -26.41 19.04
CA ASP A 211 -15.40 -27.54 19.46
C ASP A 211 -14.61 -28.26 18.34
N HIS A 212 -14.37 -27.65 17.19
CA HIS A 212 -13.77 -28.38 16.05
C HIS A 212 -12.48 -27.75 15.51
N VAL A 213 -11.33 -28.30 15.92
CA VAL A 213 -10.01 -28.01 15.34
C VAL A 213 -9.80 -28.90 14.11
N HIS A 214 -9.79 -28.31 12.91
CA HIS A 214 -9.48 -29.01 11.67
C HIS A 214 -8.05 -28.74 11.18
N THR A 215 -7.46 -29.71 10.48
CA THR A 215 -6.05 -29.71 10.05
C THR A 215 -5.87 -29.77 8.54
N LYS A 216 -6.90 -29.45 7.75
CA LYS A 216 -6.83 -29.55 6.29
C LYS A 216 -5.98 -28.40 5.75
N ARG A 217 -4.94 -28.75 4.99
CA ARG A 217 -3.97 -27.78 4.45
C ARG A 217 -4.11 -27.70 2.95
N SER A 218 -4.21 -26.50 2.41
CA SER A 218 -4.15 -26.27 0.97
C SER A 218 -2.81 -25.63 0.57
N ARG A 219 -2.39 -25.90 -0.68
CA ARG A 219 -1.28 -25.21 -1.36
C ARG A 219 -1.78 -24.24 -2.44
N SER A 220 -3.10 -24.15 -2.68
CA SER A 220 -3.70 -23.41 -3.79
C SER A 220 -3.54 -21.89 -3.74
N HIS A 221 -3.06 -21.35 -2.62
CA HIS A 221 -3.05 -19.91 -2.35
C HIS A 221 -1.71 -19.22 -2.64
N MET A 222 -0.70 -19.94 -3.11
CA MET A 222 0.60 -19.36 -3.52
C MET A 222 0.97 -19.76 -4.96
N PRO A 223 0.17 -19.38 -5.99
CA PRO A 223 0.42 -19.75 -7.38
C PRO A 223 1.75 -19.22 -7.93
N PHE A 224 2.34 -18.22 -7.29
CA PHE A 224 3.61 -17.60 -7.70
C PHE A 224 4.74 -17.79 -6.67
N GLY A 225 4.57 -18.77 -5.77
CA GLY A 225 5.45 -18.99 -4.63
C GLY A 225 5.19 -18.04 -3.47
N ARG A 226 5.82 -18.35 -2.33
CA ARG A 226 5.72 -17.50 -1.12
C ARG A 226 6.52 -16.21 -1.29
N PRO A 227 6.07 -15.09 -0.69
CA PRO A 227 6.93 -13.94 -0.46
C PRO A 227 8.22 -14.36 0.27
N ARG A 228 9.36 -13.84 -0.18
CA ARG A 228 10.68 -14.08 0.41
C ARG A 228 11.04 -12.95 1.36
N VAL A 229 11.65 -13.25 2.49
CA VAL A 229 12.02 -12.22 3.48
C VAL A 229 13.47 -11.79 3.26
N LEU A 230 13.66 -10.54 2.83
CA LEU A 230 14.97 -9.96 2.57
C LEU A 230 15.59 -9.27 3.79
N GLN A 231 14.81 -9.10 4.86
CA GLN A 231 15.31 -8.62 6.13
C GLN A 231 16.17 -9.71 6.81
N PRO A 232 17.35 -9.39 7.36
CA PRO A 232 18.16 -10.34 8.10
C PRO A 232 17.54 -10.65 9.47
N ASP A 233 17.96 -11.77 10.05
CA ASP A 233 17.69 -12.17 11.43
C ASP A 233 16.19 -12.23 11.82
N GLN A 234 15.31 -12.49 10.85
CA GLN A 234 13.88 -12.64 11.10
C GLN A 234 13.54 -14.09 11.47
N SER A 235 12.86 -14.29 12.59
CA SER A 235 12.25 -15.57 12.95
C SER A 235 10.78 -15.59 12.58
N TYR A 236 10.45 -16.26 11.48
CA TYR A 236 9.07 -16.45 11.03
C TYR A 236 8.83 -17.87 10.54
N CYS A 237 7.58 -18.32 10.53
CA CYS A 237 7.18 -19.60 9.97
C CYS A 237 6.01 -19.47 9.00
N VAL A 238 5.82 -20.48 8.14
CA VAL A 238 4.70 -20.52 7.20
C VAL A 238 3.56 -21.32 7.81
N LEU A 239 2.42 -20.67 8.03
CA LEU A 239 1.20 -21.25 8.56
C LEU A 239 0.24 -21.53 7.41
N HIS A 240 -0.12 -22.80 7.24
CA HIS A 240 -1.04 -23.25 6.20
C HIS A 240 -2.45 -23.44 6.77
N GLN A 241 -3.44 -22.85 6.13
CA GLN A 241 -4.87 -23.08 6.34
C GLN A 241 -5.49 -23.57 5.03
N GLU A 242 -6.78 -23.90 5.04
CA GLU A 242 -7.46 -24.28 3.80
C GLU A 242 -7.72 -23.07 2.89
N GLY A 243 -8.14 -21.92 3.44
CA GLY A 243 -8.50 -20.71 2.67
C GLY A 243 -7.38 -19.69 2.44
N PHE A 244 -6.29 -19.77 3.19
CA PHE A 244 -5.15 -18.85 3.09
C PHE A 244 -3.86 -19.49 3.61
N ILE A 245 -2.73 -18.83 3.33
CA ILE A 245 -1.41 -19.20 3.84
C ILE A 245 -0.71 -17.94 4.31
N SER A 246 -0.15 -17.92 5.52
CA SER A 246 0.53 -16.73 6.07
C SER A 246 1.98 -17.00 6.47
N GLY A 247 2.80 -15.96 6.45
CA GLY A 247 4.13 -15.93 7.06
C GLY A 247 4.05 -15.22 8.41
N TYR A 248 4.17 -15.95 9.52
CA TYR A 248 3.97 -15.44 10.87
C TYR A 248 5.29 -15.14 11.58
N SER A 249 5.48 -13.90 12.06
CA SER A 249 6.68 -13.51 12.80
C SER A 249 6.51 -13.73 14.30
N HIS A 250 7.42 -14.51 14.89
CA HIS A 250 7.43 -14.75 16.34
C HIS A 250 7.81 -13.50 17.14
N ALA A 251 8.62 -12.62 16.55
CA ALA A 251 9.08 -11.41 17.21
C ALA A 251 8.04 -10.28 17.15
N ALA A 252 7.35 -10.15 16.01
CA ALA A 252 6.30 -9.14 15.83
C ALA A 252 4.95 -9.57 16.41
N LEU A 253 4.78 -10.85 16.74
CA LEU A 253 3.53 -11.46 17.21
C LEU A 253 2.36 -11.25 16.25
N MET A 254 2.65 -11.19 14.94
CA MET A 254 1.65 -11.00 13.88
C MET A 254 2.16 -11.54 12.54
N PRO A 255 1.27 -11.78 11.57
CA PRO A 255 1.68 -12.15 10.21
C PRO A 255 2.40 -11.00 9.49
N LEU A 256 3.54 -11.31 8.86
CA LEU A 256 4.24 -10.43 7.92
C LEU A 256 3.47 -10.32 6.60
N TRP A 257 2.80 -11.41 6.20
CA TRP A 257 1.95 -11.46 5.02
C TRP A 257 0.93 -12.58 5.15
N SER A 258 -0.20 -12.44 4.45
CA SER A 258 -1.21 -13.46 4.22
C SER A 258 -1.54 -13.54 2.73
N SER A 259 -1.50 -14.74 2.16
CA SER A 259 -1.75 -14.99 0.75
C SER A 259 -2.96 -15.90 0.57
N PHE A 260 -3.88 -15.48 -0.30
CA PHE A 260 -5.13 -16.18 -0.58
C PHE A 260 -5.59 -15.91 -2.02
N THR A 261 -6.51 -16.72 -2.51
CA THR A 261 -7.02 -16.61 -3.88
C THR A 261 -8.52 -16.54 -3.81
N VAL A 262 -9.09 -15.41 -4.24
CA VAL A 262 -10.53 -15.19 -4.30
C VAL A 262 -11.00 -15.63 -5.69
N PRO A 263 -11.75 -16.75 -5.81
CA PRO A 263 -12.26 -17.20 -7.10
C PRO A 263 -13.35 -16.25 -7.60
N LYS A 264 -13.70 -16.35 -8.89
CA LYS A 264 -14.87 -15.67 -9.43
C LYS A 264 -16.12 -16.11 -8.64
N PRO A 265 -16.84 -15.19 -7.96
CA PRO A 265 -17.98 -15.56 -7.14
C PRO A 265 -19.09 -16.16 -8.01
N ARG A 266 -19.70 -17.27 -7.54
CA ARG A 266 -20.85 -17.92 -8.21
C ARG A 266 -22.18 -17.22 -7.90
N ASN A 267 -22.28 -16.57 -6.74
CA ASN A 267 -23.38 -15.71 -6.31
C ASN A 267 -22.81 -14.42 -5.71
N VAL A 268 -23.51 -13.30 -5.90
CA VAL A 268 -23.11 -11.96 -5.41
C VAL A 268 -23.69 -11.66 -4.02
N ASP A 269 -24.48 -12.57 -3.46
CA ASP A 269 -25.13 -12.37 -2.17
C ASP A 269 -24.09 -12.18 -1.05
N PRO A 270 -24.31 -11.21 -0.14
CA PRO A 270 -23.45 -11.04 1.02
C PRO A 270 -23.43 -12.31 1.86
N LEU A 271 -22.23 -12.73 2.28
CA LEU A 271 -22.08 -13.86 3.17
C LEU A 271 -22.55 -13.46 4.57
N PRO A 272 -23.17 -14.37 5.35
CA PRO A 272 -23.63 -14.03 6.68
C PRO A 272 -22.45 -13.54 7.54
N PRO A 273 -22.66 -12.48 8.35
CA PRO A 273 -21.62 -11.86 9.14
C PRO A 273 -20.94 -12.90 10.03
N VAL A 274 -19.64 -12.71 10.24
CA VAL A 274 -18.88 -13.49 11.22
C VAL A 274 -19.57 -13.34 12.58
N THR A 275 -19.68 -14.43 13.35
CA THR A 275 -20.02 -14.33 14.77
C THR A 275 -19.03 -13.37 15.42
N ALA A 276 -19.51 -12.17 15.75
CA ALA A 276 -18.82 -11.27 16.66
C ALA A 276 -18.50 -12.09 17.92
N ASP A 277 -17.28 -12.00 18.41
CA ASP A 277 -16.82 -12.64 19.66
C ASP A 277 -16.41 -14.12 19.56
N CYS A 278 -15.74 -14.52 18.46
CA CYS A 278 -14.97 -15.77 18.42
C CYS A 278 -13.52 -15.52 17.97
N LEU A 279 -12.59 -15.71 18.89
CA LEU A 279 -11.15 -15.79 18.64
C LEU A 279 -10.58 -17.00 19.38
N ARG A 280 -9.55 -17.62 18.82
CA ARG A 280 -8.89 -18.76 19.46
C ARG A 280 -7.37 -18.76 19.27
N PRO A 281 -6.62 -19.37 20.19
CA PRO A 281 -5.19 -19.59 20.02
C PRO A 281 -4.87 -20.41 18.77
N ASP A 282 -3.69 -20.17 18.17
CA ASP A 282 -3.12 -21.07 17.17
C ASP A 282 -2.23 -22.09 17.88
N VAL A 283 -2.67 -23.34 17.92
CA VAL A 283 -1.99 -24.46 18.60
C VAL A 283 -0.62 -24.83 18.00
N ARG A 284 -0.25 -24.24 16.86
CA ARG A 284 1.09 -24.39 16.26
C ARG A 284 2.10 -23.42 16.85
N LEU A 285 1.63 -22.42 17.59
CA LEU A 285 2.43 -21.36 18.19
C LEU A 285 2.41 -21.50 19.72
N ARG A 286 3.53 -21.18 20.36
CA ARG A 286 3.57 -21.11 21.83
C ARG A 286 2.82 -19.88 22.32
N PRO A 287 2.31 -19.89 23.57
CA PRO A 287 1.69 -18.72 24.17
C PRO A 287 2.60 -17.48 24.18
N SER A 288 3.90 -17.65 24.41
CA SER A 288 4.88 -16.55 24.40
C SER A 288 5.17 -15.97 23.00
N GLN A 289 4.70 -16.64 21.95
CA GLN A 289 4.88 -16.27 20.55
C GLN A 289 3.55 -15.87 19.90
N SER A 290 2.50 -15.67 20.70
CA SER A 290 1.17 -15.31 20.22
C SER A 290 0.66 -14.05 20.94
N PRO A 291 -0.10 -13.18 20.26
CA PRO A 291 -0.83 -12.12 20.94
C PRO A 291 -1.97 -12.72 21.76
N ARG A 292 -2.47 -11.97 22.75
CA ARG A 292 -3.60 -12.37 23.61
C ARG A 292 -4.82 -11.49 23.31
N CYS A 293 -6.02 -12.02 23.54
CA CYS A 293 -7.26 -11.27 23.32
C CYS A 293 -7.42 -10.13 24.34
N ASP A 294 -7.10 -10.39 25.60
CA ASP A 294 -7.14 -9.42 26.71
C ASP A 294 -6.25 -8.17 26.48
N GLN A 295 -5.17 -8.30 25.69
CA GLN A 295 -4.31 -7.19 25.28
C GLN A 295 -5.04 -6.18 24.37
N TYR A 296 -5.99 -6.63 23.58
CA TYR A 296 -6.76 -5.76 22.68
C TYR A 296 -7.97 -5.13 23.37
N ASP A 297 -8.54 -5.78 24.39
CA ASP A 297 -9.62 -5.21 25.20
C ASP A 297 -9.16 -3.95 25.95
N GLY A 298 -7.88 -3.88 26.32
CA GLY A 298 -7.23 -2.74 26.98
C GLY A 298 -6.49 -1.77 26.04
N ALA A 299 -6.58 -1.93 24.71
CA ALA A 299 -5.71 -1.23 23.75
C ALA A 299 -6.11 0.23 23.42
N GLY A 300 -7.08 0.80 24.14
CA GLY A 300 -7.51 2.19 23.98
C GLY A 300 -8.14 2.44 22.60
N ASN A 301 -7.45 3.19 21.74
CA ASN A 301 -7.92 3.55 20.40
C ASN A 301 -7.60 2.49 19.32
N LEU A 302 -7.05 1.34 19.71
CA LEU A 302 -6.76 0.23 18.80
C LEU A 302 -7.69 -0.93 19.09
N THR A 303 -7.99 -1.71 18.06
CA THR A 303 -8.72 -2.97 18.14
C THR A 303 -7.96 -4.05 17.37
N HIS A 304 -8.40 -5.29 17.49
CA HIS A 304 -7.92 -6.37 16.65
C HIS A 304 -8.66 -6.37 15.31
N ALA A 305 -7.96 -6.76 14.25
CA ALA A 305 -8.55 -7.03 12.94
C ALA A 305 -7.88 -8.25 12.31
N PHE A 306 -8.49 -8.76 11.24
CA PHE A 306 -7.97 -9.92 10.53
C PHE A 306 -7.23 -9.52 9.26
N LEU A 307 -6.07 -10.13 9.03
CA LEU A 307 -5.32 -9.91 7.79
C LEU A 307 -5.95 -10.66 6.61
N TYR A 308 -6.52 -11.84 6.87
CA TYR A 308 -7.43 -12.56 5.99
C TYR A 308 -8.85 -12.57 6.59
N SER A 309 -9.84 -12.06 5.85
CA SER A 309 -11.22 -11.98 6.37
C SER A 309 -11.88 -13.36 6.44
N PRO A 310 -12.47 -13.75 7.58
CA PRO A 310 -13.27 -14.96 7.68
C PRO A 310 -14.47 -14.95 6.72
N GLU A 311 -14.96 -13.78 6.30
CA GLU A 311 -16.08 -13.62 5.36
C GLU A 311 -15.76 -14.06 3.93
N LEU A 312 -14.50 -14.32 3.59
CA LEU A 312 -14.13 -14.82 2.27
C LEU A 312 -14.31 -16.35 2.14
N ASN A 313 -14.57 -17.03 3.25
CA ASN A 313 -14.68 -18.48 3.30
C ASN A 313 -16.09 -18.99 2.97
N GLU A 314 -16.13 -20.04 2.15
CA GLU A 314 -17.38 -20.68 1.72
C GLU A 314 -17.92 -21.66 2.78
N THR A 315 -17.03 -22.35 3.49
CA THR A 315 -17.41 -23.36 4.50
C THR A 315 -17.27 -22.83 5.92
N ALA A 316 -18.04 -23.39 6.85
CA ALA A 316 -17.93 -23.06 8.28
C ALA A 316 -16.53 -23.36 8.83
N ASP A 317 -15.91 -24.45 8.39
CA ASP A 317 -14.57 -24.87 8.83
C ASP A 317 -13.50 -23.87 8.39
N GLN A 318 -13.55 -23.42 7.13
CA GLN A 318 -12.64 -22.40 6.63
C GLN A 318 -12.83 -21.06 7.38
N ARG A 319 -14.07 -20.71 7.76
CA ARG A 319 -14.31 -19.53 8.61
C ARG A 319 -13.60 -19.67 9.95
N PHE A 320 -13.67 -20.84 10.56
CA PHE A 320 -13.01 -21.14 11.83
C PHE A 320 -11.47 -21.10 11.75
N ASP A 321 -10.89 -21.47 10.61
CA ASP A 321 -9.45 -21.33 10.34
C ASP A 321 -8.97 -19.87 10.30
N ALA A 322 -9.86 -18.93 10.00
CA ALA A 322 -9.53 -17.51 9.97
C ALA A 322 -9.62 -16.82 11.34
N LEU A 323 -10.27 -17.45 12.33
CA LEU A 323 -10.48 -16.90 13.69
C LEU A 323 -9.31 -17.17 14.66
N LEU A 324 -8.12 -17.39 14.10
CA LEU A 324 -6.89 -17.65 14.84
C LEU A 324 -6.19 -16.36 15.25
N MET A 325 -5.59 -16.33 16.46
CA MET A 325 -4.73 -15.22 16.89
C MET A 325 -3.50 -15.01 15.98
N SER A 326 -3.09 -16.02 15.23
CA SER A 326 -2.03 -15.91 14.22
C SER A 326 -2.44 -15.12 12.96
N ASN A 327 -3.71 -14.78 12.81
CA ASN A 327 -4.27 -13.98 11.72
C ASN A 327 -4.64 -12.55 12.18
N VAL A 328 -4.41 -12.23 13.47
CA VAL A 328 -4.76 -10.95 14.07
C VAL A 328 -3.65 -9.92 13.89
N VAL A 329 -4.05 -8.68 13.60
CA VAL A 329 -3.20 -7.50 13.50
C VAL A 329 -3.83 -6.32 14.27
N PRO A 330 -3.04 -5.41 14.87
CA PRO A 330 -3.56 -4.22 15.53
C PRO A 330 -4.05 -3.21 14.49
N MET A 331 -5.27 -2.71 14.67
CA MET A 331 -5.92 -1.82 13.71
C MET A 331 -6.73 -0.70 14.39
N TYR A 332 -6.68 0.51 13.86
CA TYR A 332 -7.55 1.60 14.28
C TYR A 332 -8.99 1.31 13.84
N PRO A 333 -10.01 1.55 14.68
CA PRO A 333 -11.41 1.28 14.34
C PRO A 333 -11.89 1.96 13.05
N GLU A 334 -11.47 3.19 12.79
CA GLU A 334 -11.85 3.91 11.57
C GLU A 334 -11.19 3.31 10.32
N PHE A 335 -9.92 2.93 10.40
CA PHE A 335 -9.25 2.20 9.32
C PHE A 335 -9.83 0.80 9.11
N LYS A 336 -10.26 0.13 10.19
CA LYS A 336 -10.91 -1.19 10.11
C LYS A 336 -12.13 -1.18 9.20
N LYS A 337 -12.92 -0.09 9.15
CA LYS A 337 -14.04 0.07 8.20
C LYS A 337 -13.57 0.03 6.74
N VAL A 338 -12.47 0.74 6.43
CA VAL A 338 -11.83 0.73 5.10
C VAL A 338 -11.37 -0.68 4.75
N TRP A 339 -10.68 -1.33 5.69
CA TRP A 339 -10.11 -2.66 5.52
C TRP A 339 -11.19 -3.75 5.32
N ASP A 340 -12.21 -3.75 6.16
CA ASP A 340 -13.34 -4.69 6.08
C ASP A 340 -14.10 -4.51 4.76
N PHE A 341 -14.37 -3.27 4.34
CA PHE A 341 -15.02 -3.01 3.05
C PHE A 341 -14.14 -3.45 1.87
N PHE A 342 -12.83 -3.22 1.95
CA PHE A 342 -11.88 -3.68 0.95
C PHE A 342 -11.90 -5.22 0.81
N LEU A 343 -11.74 -5.94 1.92
CA LEU A 343 -11.72 -7.40 1.94
C LEU A 343 -13.08 -8.01 1.59
N GLY A 344 -14.16 -7.51 2.17
CA GLY A 344 -15.51 -8.09 2.08
C GLY A 344 -16.27 -7.73 0.80
N SER A 345 -16.03 -6.54 0.23
CA SER A 345 -16.74 -6.03 -0.95
C SER A 345 -15.84 -5.85 -2.17
N LEU A 346 -14.75 -5.07 -2.05
CA LEU A 346 -13.92 -4.74 -3.22
C LEU A 346 -13.21 -5.96 -3.81
N LEU A 347 -12.65 -6.84 -2.97
CA LEU A 347 -12.01 -8.07 -3.49
C LEU A 347 -12.98 -8.97 -4.26
N LYS A 348 -14.24 -9.09 -3.82
CA LYS A 348 -15.28 -9.86 -4.55
C LYS A 348 -15.59 -9.21 -5.89
N LYS A 349 -15.72 -7.88 -5.93
CA LYS A 349 -15.89 -7.11 -7.17
C LYS A 349 -14.72 -7.37 -8.13
N TYR A 350 -13.49 -7.25 -7.67
CA TYR A 350 -12.30 -7.47 -8.51
C TYR A 350 -12.17 -8.93 -8.95
N ALA A 351 -12.45 -9.90 -8.08
CA ALA A 351 -12.50 -11.31 -8.45
C ALA A 351 -13.53 -11.60 -9.55
N SER A 352 -14.68 -10.91 -9.53
CA SER A 352 -15.67 -10.99 -10.60
C SER A 352 -15.14 -10.44 -11.93
N LEU A 353 -14.55 -9.25 -11.91
CA LEU A 353 -14.02 -8.54 -13.10
C LEU A 353 -12.80 -9.22 -13.73
N HIS A 354 -12.03 -9.96 -12.94
CA HIS A 354 -10.75 -10.55 -13.37
C HIS A 354 -10.76 -12.09 -13.41
N HIS A 355 -11.93 -12.73 -13.31
CA HIS A 355 -12.06 -14.19 -13.31
C HIS A 355 -11.23 -14.88 -12.20
N GLY A 356 -11.17 -14.22 -11.04
CA GLY A 356 -10.42 -14.62 -9.86
C GLY A 356 -9.13 -13.83 -9.68
N VAL A 357 -8.80 -13.51 -8.43
CA VAL A 357 -7.60 -12.75 -8.06
C VAL A 357 -6.83 -13.46 -6.96
N ASN A 358 -5.51 -13.52 -7.08
CA ASN A 358 -4.63 -13.84 -5.97
C ASN A 358 -4.31 -12.54 -5.22
N VAL A 359 -4.31 -12.60 -3.90
CA VAL A 359 -4.14 -11.45 -3.03
C VAL A 359 -3.05 -11.78 -2.02
N VAL A 360 -2.13 -10.85 -1.81
CA VAL A 360 -1.21 -10.87 -0.69
C VAL A 360 -1.39 -9.60 0.12
N THR A 361 -1.75 -9.71 1.40
CA THR A 361 -1.91 -8.59 2.32
C THR A 361 -0.88 -8.67 3.45
N GLY A 362 -0.55 -7.55 4.09
CA GLY A 362 0.31 -7.55 5.27
C GLY A 362 0.49 -6.16 5.88
N PRO A 363 1.07 -6.06 7.09
CA PRO A 363 1.48 -4.80 7.68
C PRO A 363 2.77 -4.27 7.02
N ALA A 364 2.96 -2.95 7.08
CA ALA A 364 4.21 -2.28 6.75
C ALA A 364 4.55 -1.22 7.81
N PHE A 365 5.85 -1.02 8.06
CA PHE A 365 6.38 -0.13 9.08
C PHE A 365 7.40 0.81 8.45
N ASP A 366 7.08 2.11 8.51
CA ASP A 366 7.82 3.21 7.87
C ASP A 366 7.55 4.51 8.65
N PHE A 367 7.98 4.55 9.90
CA PHE A 367 7.85 5.68 10.83
C PHE A 367 8.78 6.83 10.42
N ASN A 368 9.94 6.50 9.85
CA ASN A 368 10.91 7.47 9.35
C ASN A 368 10.57 8.03 7.95
N HIS A 369 9.47 7.54 7.33
CA HIS A 369 8.93 7.98 6.04
C HIS A 369 9.96 7.97 4.90
N ASP A 370 10.89 7.00 4.92
CA ASP A 370 11.92 6.78 3.89
C ASP A 370 11.51 5.79 2.80
N GLY A 371 10.35 5.14 2.95
CA GLY A 371 9.82 4.19 1.99
C GLY A 371 10.50 2.82 2.03
N GLN A 372 11.28 2.54 3.07
CA GLN A 372 11.92 1.26 3.34
C GLN A 372 11.35 0.62 4.62
N SER A 373 11.56 -0.67 4.79
CA SER A 373 11.16 -1.37 6.01
C SER A 373 11.98 -0.91 7.21
N ASP A 374 11.32 -0.48 8.28
CA ASP A 374 11.98 -0.11 9.52
C ASP A 374 12.63 -1.30 10.25
N THR A 375 13.79 -1.04 10.84
CA THR A 375 14.46 -1.91 11.83
C THR A 375 13.75 -1.87 13.19
N ARG A 376 14.09 -2.79 14.10
CA ARG A 376 13.49 -2.86 15.44
C ARG A 376 13.68 -1.56 16.23
N GLU A 377 14.81 -0.89 16.04
CA GLU A 377 15.18 0.37 16.69
C GLU A 377 14.41 1.58 16.14
N GLN A 378 13.92 1.48 14.90
CA GLN A 378 13.15 2.54 14.24
C GLN A 378 11.65 2.46 14.56
N LEU A 379 11.16 1.35 15.13
CA LEU A 379 9.75 1.21 15.52
C LEU A 379 9.40 2.12 16.70
N GLN A 380 8.35 2.94 16.53
CA GLN A 380 8.00 3.97 17.52
C GLN A 380 6.70 3.69 18.28
N GLN A 381 5.75 3.01 17.65
CA GLN A 381 4.40 2.84 18.20
C GLN A 381 4.06 1.37 18.46
N PHE A 382 3.46 1.11 19.61
CA PHE A 382 3.12 -0.23 20.09
C PHE A 382 1.71 -0.27 20.68
N VAL A 383 1.07 -1.43 20.64
CA VAL A 383 -0.17 -1.69 21.39
C VAL A 383 0.14 -1.51 22.89
N PRO A 384 -0.65 -0.69 23.63
CA PRO A 384 -0.36 -0.37 25.02
C PRO A 384 -0.10 -1.60 25.89
N GLY A 385 0.98 -1.55 26.69
CA GLY A 385 1.35 -2.66 27.58
C GLY A 385 1.95 -3.89 26.90
N THR A 386 2.25 -3.82 25.60
CA THR A 386 2.82 -4.95 24.84
C THR A 386 4.04 -4.52 24.02
N ASN A 387 4.69 -5.50 23.37
CA ASN A 387 5.76 -5.30 22.38
C ASN A 387 5.26 -5.39 20.92
N ILE A 388 3.93 -5.45 20.71
CA ILE A 388 3.29 -5.57 19.40
C ILE A 388 3.29 -4.19 18.73
N SER A 389 4.05 -4.04 17.64
CA SER A 389 4.17 -2.77 16.94
C SER A 389 2.91 -2.44 16.13
N VAL A 390 2.53 -1.16 16.08
CA VAL A 390 1.38 -0.70 15.29
C VAL A 390 1.87 -0.38 13.87
N PRO A 391 1.33 -1.03 12.81
CA PRO A 391 1.73 -0.75 11.43
C PRO A 391 1.49 0.71 11.06
N THR A 392 2.37 1.31 10.26
CA THR A 392 2.11 2.65 9.69
C THR A 392 1.20 2.54 8.45
N HIS A 393 1.29 1.41 7.75
CA HIS A 393 0.47 1.12 6.56
C HIS A 393 0.06 -0.36 6.55
N PHE A 394 -0.99 -0.67 5.79
CA PHE A 394 -1.28 -2.02 5.34
C PHE A 394 -1.14 -2.11 3.83
N PHE A 395 -0.46 -3.14 3.35
CA PHE A 395 -0.33 -3.38 1.93
C PHE A 395 -1.33 -4.42 1.43
N ALA A 396 -1.68 -4.30 0.15
CA ALA A 396 -2.37 -5.35 -0.59
C ALA A 396 -1.81 -5.43 -2.00
N VAL A 397 -1.43 -6.62 -2.46
CA VAL A 397 -0.97 -6.92 -3.81
C VAL A 397 -1.95 -7.87 -4.47
N LEU A 398 -2.71 -7.36 -5.44
CA LEU A 398 -3.67 -8.12 -6.23
C LEU A 398 -3.01 -8.55 -7.53
N THR A 399 -3.12 -9.83 -7.85
CA THR A 399 -2.59 -10.42 -9.09
C THR A 399 -3.70 -11.16 -9.82
N SER A 400 -3.82 -10.91 -11.12
CA SER A 400 -4.74 -11.60 -12.01
C SER A 400 -4.06 -11.92 -13.34
N CYS A 401 -4.73 -12.71 -14.18
CA CYS A 401 -4.26 -12.92 -15.54
C CYS A 401 -4.57 -11.69 -16.40
N SER A 402 -3.65 -11.29 -17.28
CA SER A 402 -3.89 -10.21 -18.24
C SER A 402 -5.03 -10.54 -19.20
N ASP A 403 -5.15 -11.82 -19.57
CA ASP A 403 -6.35 -12.34 -20.22
C ASP A 403 -7.46 -12.53 -19.18
N SER A 404 -8.46 -11.66 -19.23
CA SER A 404 -9.59 -11.70 -18.29
C SER A 404 -10.46 -12.94 -18.42
N ALA A 405 -10.32 -13.76 -19.47
CA ALA A 405 -11.05 -15.03 -19.57
C ALA A 405 -10.45 -16.13 -18.69
N SER A 406 -9.16 -16.03 -18.37
CA SER A 406 -8.38 -17.08 -17.72
C SER A 406 -8.24 -16.86 -16.21
N PRO A 407 -8.44 -17.89 -15.36
CA PRO A 407 -8.25 -17.76 -13.92
C PRO A 407 -6.78 -17.59 -13.54
N VAL A 408 -6.52 -16.85 -12.46
CA VAL A 408 -5.16 -16.58 -11.96
C VAL A 408 -4.35 -17.85 -11.67
N SER A 409 -5.00 -18.91 -11.19
CA SER A 409 -4.36 -20.19 -10.85
C SER A 409 -3.83 -20.97 -12.05
N GLY A 410 -4.36 -20.70 -13.25
CA GLY A 410 -3.97 -21.34 -14.51
C GLY A 410 -3.35 -20.37 -15.52
N CYS A 411 -2.97 -19.16 -15.09
CA CYS A 411 -2.54 -18.13 -16.01
C CYS A 411 -1.18 -18.45 -16.66
N ALA A 412 -1.19 -18.85 -17.92
CA ALA A 412 0.04 -19.05 -18.71
C ALA A 412 0.57 -17.73 -19.30
N GLY A 413 -0.33 -16.79 -19.64
CA GLY A 413 -0.02 -15.50 -20.27
C GLY A 413 0.55 -14.43 -19.33
N GLY A 414 0.48 -13.16 -19.73
CA GLY A 414 0.91 -12.04 -18.90
C GLY A 414 0.14 -11.94 -17.58
N LEU A 415 0.77 -11.37 -16.55
CA LEU A 415 0.12 -11.04 -15.29
C LEU A 415 -0.27 -9.56 -15.28
N GLN A 416 -1.41 -9.26 -14.65
CA GLN A 416 -1.82 -7.90 -14.31
C GLN A 416 -1.86 -7.76 -12.79
N THR A 417 -1.23 -6.70 -12.29
CA THR A 417 -1.17 -6.39 -10.86
C THR A 417 -1.79 -5.05 -10.55
N ALA A 418 -2.40 -4.96 -9.37
CA ALA A 418 -2.70 -3.69 -8.70
C ALA A 418 -2.24 -3.83 -7.25
N SER A 419 -1.49 -2.86 -6.74
CA SER A 419 -1.00 -2.86 -5.36
C SER A 419 -1.34 -1.56 -4.66
N PHE A 420 -1.48 -1.64 -3.34
CA PHE A 420 -1.92 -0.54 -2.50
C PHE A 420 -1.07 -0.48 -1.24
N LEU A 421 -0.74 0.73 -0.79
CA LEU A 421 -0.13 1.02 0.51
C LEU A 421 -1.05 1.97 1.27
N LEU A 422 -1.97 1.40 2.04
CA LEU A 422 -3.04 2.15 2.71
C LEU A 422 -2.52 2.71 4.05
N PRO A 423 -2.58 4.03 4.28
CA PRO A 423 -2.10 4.62 5.53
C PRO A 423 -3.00 4.22 6.70
N HIS A 424 -2.39 3.67 7.74
CA HIS A 424 -3.10 3.14 8.90
C HIS A 424 -3.34 4.27 9.92
N ARG A 425 -4.45 4.99 9.75
CA ARG A 425 -4.78 6.22 10.51
C ARG A 425 -5.96 6.04 11.48
N PRO A 426 -6.00 6.83 12.57
CA PRO A 426 -7.09 6.79 13.56
C PRO A 426 -8.41 7.41 13.06
N ASP A 427 -8.39 8.10 11.93
CA ASP A 427 -9.53 8.77 11.33
C ASP A 427 -9.52 8.64 9.81
N ASN A 428 -10.68 8.88 9.18
CA ASN A 428 -10.85 8.87 7.72
C ASN A 428 -10.98 10.30 7.15
N SER A 429 -10.38 11.31 7.80
CA SER A 429 -10.51 12.73 7.41
C SER A 429 -9.99 12.99 6.00
N GLU A 430 -9.03 12.18 5.51
CA GLU A 430 -8.56 12.23 4.13
C GLU A 430 -9.71 12.12 3.12
N SER A 431 -10.74 11.36 3.45
CA SER A 431 -11.95 11.21 2.65
C SER A 431 -13.04 12.13 3.19
N CYS A 432 -13.34 13.22 2.49
CA CYS A 432 -14.38 14.18 2.89
C CYS A 432 -15.81 13.63 2.89
N LYS A 433 -15.99 12.43 2.35
CA LYS A 433 -17.25 11.68 2.34
C LYS A 433 -17.29 10.56 3.39
N SER A 434 -16.34 10.52 4.33
CA SER A 434 -16.23 9.45 5.34
C SER A 434 -17.42 9.32 6.29
N THR A 435 -18.32 10.31 6.33
CA THR A 435 -19.61 10.22 7.04
C THR A 435 -20.71 9.53 6.22
N GLN A 436 -20.48 9.29 4.92
CA GLN A 436 -21.37 8.54 4.03
C GLN A 436 -21.02 7.05 4.08
N ALA A 437 -21.89 6.22 3.51
CA ALA A 437 -21.62 4.79 3.37
C ALA A 437 -20.30 4.52 2.63
N GLU A 438 -19.56 3.50 3.09
CA GLU A 438 -18.22 3.11 2.63
C GLU A 438 -18.14 2.94 1.11
N ALA A 439 -19.22 2.45 0.50
CA ALA A 439 -19.35 2.27 -0.95
C ALA A 439 -19.15 3.55 -1.78
N HIS A 440 -19.31 4.74 -1.19
CA HIS A 440 -19.18 6.01 -1.90
C HIS A 440 -17.77 6.60 -1.90
N TRP A 441 -16.83 6.07 -1.11
CA TRP A 441 -15.53 6.71 -0.91
C TRP A 441 -14.36 5.76 -0.70
N VAL A 442 -14.57 4.54 -0.18
CA VAL A 442 -13.47 3.62 0.14
C VAL A 442 -12.71 3.19 -1.12
N GLU A 443 -13.41 2.88 -2.21
CA GLU A 443 -12.73 2.47 -3.45
C GLU A 443 -11.85 3.61 -4.00
N ASP A 444 -12.33 4.85 -3.97
CA ASP A 444 -11.58 6.02 -4.43
C ASP A 444 -10.35 6.29 -3.53
N LEU A 445 -10.49 6.13 -2.21
CA LEU A 445 -9.37 6.21 -1.27
C LEU A 445 -8.31 5.13 -1.53
N VAL A 446 -8.73 3.88 -1.72
CA VAL A 446 -7.83 2.75 -1.99
C VAL A 446 -7.06 2.98 -3.29
N TRP A 447 -7.73 3.38 -4.37
CA TRP A 447 -7.07 3.67 -5.65
C TRP A 447 -6.20 4.92 -5.59
N PHE A 448 -6.52 5.90 -4.75
CA PHE A 448 -5.66 7.05 -4.54
C PHE A 448 -4.31 6.65 -3.91
N HIS A 449 -4.32 5.67 -3.00
CA HIS A 449 -3.13 5.07 -2.36
C HIS A 449 -2.57 3.85 -3.12
N GLN A 450 -2.82 3.78 -4.42
CA GLN A 450 -2.16 2.80 -5.28
C GLN A 450 -0.64 2.97 -5.24
N SER A 451 0.07 1.86 -5.36
CA SER A 451 1.53 1.78 -5.40
C SER A 451 1.98 0.76 -6.43
N ARG A 452 3.27 0.77 -6.77
CA ARG A 452 3.89 -0.32 -7.54
C ARG A 452 4.15 -1.50 -6.62
N VAL A 453 4.23 -2.72 -7.16
CA VAL A 453 4.66 -3.86 -6.35
C VAL A 453 6.05 -3.59 -5.77
N ARG A 454 6.92 -2.91 -6.53
CA ARG A 454 8.25 -2.54 -6.07
C ARG A 454 8.25 -1.63 -4.84
N ASP A 455 7.27 -0.74 -4.71
CA ASP A 455 7.12 0.11 -3.52
C ASP A 455 6.73 -0.73 -2.31
N VAL A 456 5.86 -1.73 -2.50
CA VAL A 456 5.50 -2.71 -1.45
C VAL A 456 6.72 -3.54 -1.03
N GLU A 457 7.55 -3.99 -1.98
CA GLU A 457 8.77 -4.75 -1.67
C GLU A 457 9.74 -3.95 -0.79
N TRP A 458 9.94 -2.66 -1.09
CA TRP A 458 10.84 -1.82 -0.32
C TRP A 458 10.35 -1.57 1.10
N ILE A 459 9.09 -1.18 1.27
CA ILE A 459 8.53 -0.82 2.58
C ILE A 459 8.29 -2.05 3.49
N THR A 460 8.26 -3.26 2.93
CA THR A 460 8.04 -4.50 3.68
C THR A 460 9.31 -5.36 3.82
N GLY A 461 10.33 -5.12 2.99
CA GLY A 461 11.49 -6.01 2.89
C GLY A 461 11.12 -7.41 2.38
N LEU A 462 10.03 -7.53 1.62
CA LEU A 462 9.61 -8.75 0.95
C LEU A 462 10.01 -8.75 -0.53
N ASP A 463 10.13 -9.93 -1.13
CA ASP A 463 10.22 -10.09 -2.59
C ASP A 463 9.15 -11.07 -3.10
N PHE A 464 8.38 -10.64 -4.09
CA PHE A 464 7.25 -11.40 -4.62
C PHE A 464 7.61 -12.17 -5.90
N TYR A 465 6.83 -13.21 -6.20
CA TYR A 465 6.84 -13.97 -7.46
C TYR A 465 8.10 -14.81 -7.77
N GLN A 466 8.99 -15.07 -6.81
CA GLN A 466 10.17 -15.93 -7.05
C GLN A 466 9.82 -17.40 -7.38
N GLY A 467 8.60 -17.86 -7.04
CA GLY A 467 8.10 -19.18 -7.44
C GLY A 467 7.41 -19.18 -8.81
N SER A 468 7.40 -18.04 -9.52
CA SER A 468 6.85 -17.94 -10.87
C SER A 468 7.82 -18.51 -11.89
N ASN A 469 7.31 -19.22 -12.90
CA ASN A 469 8.11 -19.76 -14.02
C ASN A 469 8.39 -18.71 -15.12
N ARG A 470 8.15 -17.42 -14.84
CA ARG A 470 8.31 -16.33 -15.82
C ARG A 470 9.74 -15.81 -15.86
N PRO A 471 10.19 -15.27 -17.00
CA PRO A 471 11.45 -14.54 -17.06
C PRO A 471 11.50 -13.42 -16.03
N ILE A 472 12.64 -13.28 -15.35
CA ILE A 472 12.82 -12.25 -14.30
C ILE A 472 12.60 -10.86 -14.87
N VAL A 473 13.05 -10.59 -16.10
CA VAL A 473 12.83 -9.29 -16.78
C VAL A 473 11.34 -8.94 -16.87
N ASP A 474 10.47 -9.91 -17.18
CA ASP A 474 9.02 -9.70 -17.25
C ASP A 474 8.43 -9.42 -15.86
N LEU A 475 8.93 -10.11 -14.83
CA LEU A 475 8.53 -9.87 -13.44
C LEU A 475 8.98 -8.48 -12.97
N LEU A 476 10.20 -8.05 -13.29
CA LEU A 476 10.68 -6.71 -12.94
C LEU A 476 9.85 -5.63 -13.62
N ARG A 477 9.59 -5.76 -14.94
CA ARG A 477 8.72 -4.85 -15.69
C ARG A 477 7.32 -4.77 -15.09
N MET A 478 6.75 -5.90 -14.66
CA MET A 478 5.46 -5.91 -13.97
C MET A 478 5.55 -5.22 -12.61
N LYS A 479 6.58 -5.52 -11.81
CA LYS A 479 6.78 -4.95 -10.47
C LYS A 479 6.97 -3.42 -10.50
N THR A 480 7.55 -2.88 -11.57
CA THR A 480 7.82 -1.44 -11.75
C THR A 480 6.80 -0.70 -12.60
N ARG A 481 5.74 -1.37 -13.08
CA ARG A 481 4.71 -0.72 -13.90
C ARG A 481 4.17 0.52 -13.17
N PRO A 482 4.25 1.73 -13.76
CA PRO A 482 3.77 2.96 -13.12
C PRO A 482 2.30 2.85 -12.76
N THR A 483 1.89 3.47 -11.66
CA THR A 483 0.50 3.51 -11.20
C THR A 483 -0.40 4.19 -12.23
N ALA A 484 0.08 5.23 -12.90
CA ALA A 484 -0.55 5.85 -14.06
C ALA A 484 -0.99 4.89 -15.18
N ALA A 485 -0.35 3.71 -15.31
CA ALA A 485 -0.65 2.71 -16.33
C ALA A 485 -1.52 1.56 -15.82
N ILE A 486 -2.01 1.63 -14.57
CA ILE A 486 -2.82 0.61 -13.93
C ILE A 486 -4.16 1.24 -13.55
N HIS A 487 -5.18 0.95 -14.36
CA HIS A 487 -6.49 1.56 -14.18
C HIS A 487 -7.50 0.62 -13.53
N ARG A 488 -8.42 1.23 -12.77
CA ARG A 488 -9.64 0.59 -12.27
C ARG A 488 -10.49 0.14 -13.45
N LYS A 489 -10.79 -1.17 -13.54
CA LYS A 489 -11.83 -1.66 -14.44
C LYS A 489 -13.19 -1.18 -13.92
N GLN A 490 -13.97 -0.55 -14.78
CA GLN A 490 -15.32 -0.08 -14.47
C GLN A 490 -16.34 -1.21 -14.53
#